data_AF-A0A072TU19-F1
#
_entry.id   AF-A0A072TU19-F1
#
_cell.length_a   1.000
_cell.length_b   1.000
_cell.length_c   1.000
_cell.angle_alpha   90.00
_cell.angle_beta   90.00
_cell.angle_gamma   90.00
#
_symmetry.space_group_name_H-M   'P 1'
#
loop_
_entity.id
_entity.type
_entity.pdbx_description
1 polymer ?
#
loop_
_entity_poly.entity_id
_entity_poly.type
_entity_poly.pdbx_seq_one_letter_code
_entity_poly.pdbx_strand_id
1 'polypeptide(L)'
;MAKKVPFNLGKQTFFPSWESPSKAPLEAASTCPSVYGKGAYPGYAGDLLVDSITGASFNAHGDNGRKYLLLALYDPSTLSCSTLV
;
A
#
# COMPACT_ATOMS: atom_id res chain seq x y z
N MET A 1 19.09 -0.57 -7.90
CA MET A 1 18.60 0.45 -8.85
C MET A 1 17.08 0.34 -8.89
N ALA A 2 16.36 1.27 -8.25
CA ALA A 2 14.90 1.26 -8.25
C ALA A 2 14.39 1.64 -9.66
N LYS A 3 13.75 0.70 -10.35
CA LYS A 3 13.07 1.00 -11.62
C LYS A 3 11.76 1.71 -11.31
N LYS A 4 11.56 2.88 -11.91
CA LYS A 4 10.32 3.66 -11.82
C LYS A 4 9.26 2.91 -12.64
N VAL A 5 8.56 1.96 -12.02
CA VAL A 5 7.46 1.25 -12.67
C VAL A 5 6.26 2.22 -12.73
N PRO A 6 5.69 2.51 -13.90
CA PRO A 6 4.49 3.31 -14.00
C PRO A 6 3.34 2.55 -13.36
N PHE A 7 2.94 2.96 -12.15
CA PHE A 7 1.81 2.39 -11.44
C PHE A 7 0.55 3.16 -11.85
N ASN A 8 -0.28 2.58 -12.72
CA ASN A 8 -1.62 3.08 -12.97
C ASN A 8 -2.48 2.75 -11.74
N LEU A 9 -2.52 3.66 -10.75
CA LEU A 9 -3.60 3.64 -9.75
C LEU A 9 -4.89 3.89 -10.53
N GLY A 10 -5.61 2.82 -10.86
CA GLY A 10 -7.04 2.93 -11.11
C GLY A 10 -7.64 3.70 -9.94
N LYS A 11 -8.33 4.80 -10.24
CA LYS A 11 -8.97 5.66 -9.25
C LYS A 11 -9.97 4.82 -8.46
N GLN A 12 -9.53 4.19 -7.36
CA GLN A 12 -10.45 3.61 -6.39
C GLN A 12 -11.20 4.81 -5.80
N THR A 13 -12.50 4.85 -6.06
CA THR A 13 -13.41 5.93 -5.69
C THR A 13 -13.23 6.29 -4.22
N PHE A 14 -12.86 7.55 -4.01
CA PHE A 14 -12.72 8.22 -2.73
C PHE A 14 -14.10 8.27 -2.05
N PHE A 15 -14.34 7.46 -1.02
CA PHE A 15 -15.35 7.81 -0.03
C PHE A 15 -14.68 8.78 0.95
N PRO A 16 -15.04 10.07 0.95
CA PRO A 16 -14.46 11.01 1.89
C PRO A 16 -15.05 10.68 3.25
N SER A 17 -14.32 9.96 4.10
CA SER A 17 -14.64 9.92 5.54
C SER A 17 -13.64 10.79 6.28
N TRP A 18 -13.86 12.11 6.21
CA TRP A 18 -13.21 13.04 7.15
C TRP A 18 -13.87 13.01 8.54
N GLU A 19 -14.99 12.31 8.71
CA GLU A 19 -15.43 11.86 10.02
C GLU A 19 -15.91 10.42 9.91
N SER A 20 -15.35 9.54 10.72
CA SER A 20 -16.16 8.48 11.31
C SER A 20 -15.80 8.35 12.78
N PRO A 21 -16.82 8.31 13.65
CA PRO A 21 -16.63 8.25 15.09
C PRO A 21 -15.79 7.03 15.42
N SER A 22 -15.08 7.10 16.55
CA SER A 22 -14.15 6.12 17.14
C SER A 22 -14.66 4.66 17.28
N LYS A 23 -15.75 4.28 16.62
CA LYS A 23 -16.50 3.04 16.80
C LYS A 23 -17.27 2.56 15.56
N ALA A 24 -16.81 2.85 14.35
CA ALA A 24 -17.30 2.15 13.16
C ALA A 24 -16.73 0.71 13.14
N PRO A 25 -17.52 -0.31 12.74
CA PRO A 25 -16.99 -1.67 12.56
C PRO A 25 -15.83 -1.65 11.57
N LEU A 26 -14.82 -2.48 11.81
CA LEU A 26 -13.60 -2.68 11.00
C LEU A 26 -13.93 -3.30 9.62
N GLU A 27 -14.90 -2.74 8.91
CA GLU A 27 -15.36 -3.21 7.62
C GLU A 27 -14.27 -2.88 6.59
N ALA A 28 -13.60 -3.92 6.11
CA ALA A 28 -12.53 -3.88 5.12
C ALA A 28 -11.42 -2.88 5.47
N ALA A 29 -10.50 -3.31 6.34
CA ALA A 29 -9.24 -2.65 6.73
C ALA A 29 -8.99 -1.34 5.95
N SER A 30 -9.17 -0.20 6.60
CA SER A 30 -8.85 1.11 6.03
C SER A 30 -7.42 1.06 5.49
N THR A 31 -7.29 0.88 4.18
CA THR A 31 -6.00 0.84 3.51
C THR A 31 -5.61 2.27 3.20
N CYS A 32 -4.33 2.59 3.37
CA CYS A 32 -3.85 3.92 3.05
C CYS A 32 -3.58 4.00 1.55
N PRO A 33 -4.42 4.72 0.78
CA PRO A 33 -4.26 4.79 -0.65
C PRO A 33 -2.92 5.44 -0.99
N SER A 34 -2.27 4.94 -2.05
CA SER A 34 -0.97 5.43 -2.53
C SER A 34 0.24 5.15 -1.63
N VAL A 35 0.10 4.42 -0.52
CA VAL A 35 1.23 4.02 0.33
C VAL A 35 1.54 2.54 0.10
N TYR A 36 2.67 2.24 -0.55
CA TYR A 36 3.11 0.88 -0.84
C TYR A 36 4.47 0.52 -0.21
N GLY A 37 5.31 1.50 0.09
CA GLY A 37 6.59 1.31 0.77
C GLY A 37 7.02 2.55 1.54
N LYS A 38 8.17 2.47 2.20
CA LYS A 38 8.74 3.60 2.95
C LYS A 38 8.94 4.82 2.04
N GLY A 39 8.57 6.00 2.54
CA GLY A 39 8.74 7.25 1.81
C GLY A 39 7.80 7.44 0.62
N ALA A 40 6.72 6.65 0.50
CA ALA A 40 5.73 6.83 -0.55
C ALA A 40 5.07 8.22 -0.52
N TYR A 41 4.81 8.77 -1.71
CA TYR A 41 4.08 10.03 -1.92
C TYR A 41 3.43 10.02 -3.32
N PRO A 42 2.51 10.95 -3.65
CA PRO A 42 1.86 10.94 -4.96
C PRO A 42 2.86 10.91 -6.14
N GLY A 43 2.78 9.85 -6.96
CA GLY A 43 3.70 9.61 -8.08
C GLY A 43 4.97 8.80 -7.74
N TYR A 44 5.16 8.40 -6.48
CA TYR A 44 6.23 7.52 -6.03
C TYR A 44 5.71 6.49 -5.02
N ALA A 45 5.79 5.21 -5.39
CA ALA A 45 5.23 4.12 -4.58
C ALA A 45 5.97 3.86 -3.25
N GLY A 46 7.14 4.49 -3.05
CA GLY A 46 8.04 4.21 -1.94
C GLY A 46 9.19 3.29 -2.33
N ASP A 47 10.01 2.97 -1.34
CA ASP A 47 11.05 1.95 -1.47
C ASP A 47 10.40 0.56 -1.50
N LEU A 48 10.58 -0.16 -2.61
CA LEU A 48 9.99 -1.47 -2.85
C LEU A 48 11.06 -2.49 -3.19
N LEU A 49 10.77 -3.76 -2.89
CA LEU A 49 11.56 -4.89 -3.37
C LEU A 49 11.35 -5.05 -4.87
N VAL A 50 12.36 -5.59 -5.57
CA VAL A 50 12.32 -5.84 -7.01
C VAL A 50 12.56 -7.31 -7.28
N ASP A 51 11.66 -7.93 -8.03
CA ASP A 51 11.82 -9.30 -8.49
C ASP A 51 12.94 -9.37 -9.53
N SER A 52 13.95 -10.21 -9.29
CA SER A 52 15.15 -10.27 -10.12
C SER A 52 14.91 -10.89 -11.51
N ILE A 53 13.82 -11.64 -11.69
CA ILE A 53 13.53 -12.37 -12.93
C ILE A 53 12.68 -11.49 -13.87
N THR A 54 11.65 -10.87 -13.32
CA THR A 54 10.65 -10.07 -14.07
C THR A 54 10.96 -8.57 -14.02
N GLY A 55 11.73 -8.11 -13.04
CA GLY A 55 11.96 -6.69 -12.78
C GLY A 55 10.77 -5.96 -12.17
N ALA A 56 9.72 -6.67 -11.75
CA ALA A 56 8.52 -6.09 -11.13
C ALA A 56 8.78 -5.71 -9.66
N SER A 57 8.13 -4.63 -9.20
CA SER A 57 8.20 -4.21 -7.80
C SER A 57 7.13 -4.89 -6.95
N PHE A 58 7.47 -5.24 -5.71
CA PHE A 58 6.56 -5.90 -4.76
C PHE A 58 6.89 -5.51 -3.31
N ASN A 59 5.95 -5.72 -2.39
CA ASN A 59 6.13 -5.48 -0.95
C ASN A 59 5.60 -6.62 -0.06
N ALA A 60 5.09 -7.69 -0.65
CA ALA A 60 4.62 -8.84 0.11
C ALA A 60 4.98 -10.15 -0.59
N HIS A 61 5.41 -11.12 0.21
CA HIS A 61 5.55 -12.50 -0.20
C HIS A 61 4.30 -13.27 0.23
N GLY A 62 3.62 -13.89 -0.72
CA GLY A 62 2.57 -14.85 -0.46
C GLY A 62 3.04 -16.29 -0.66
N ASP A 63 2.12 -17.21 -0.42
CA ASP A 63 2.37 -18.64 -0.57
C ASP A 63 2.80 -19.01 -2.01
N ASN A 64 3.52 -20.12 -2.11
CA ASN A 64 4.08 -20.63 -3.37
C ASN A 64 5.00 -19.62 -4.09
N GLY A 65 5.66 -18.74 -3.34
CA GLY A 65 6.63 -17.77 -3.88
C GLY A 65 5.99 -16.62 -4.67
N ARG A 66 4.66 -16.46 -4.58
CA ARG A 66 3.96 -15.35 -5.23
C ARG A 66 4.36 -14.02 -4.60
N LYS A 67 4.44 -12.99 -5.42
CA LYS A 67 4.84 -11.64 -5.01
C LYS A 67 3.70 -10.70 -5.30
N TYR A 68 3.36 -9.88 -4.31
CA TYR A 68 2.22 -8.97 -4.35
C TYR A 68 2.66 -7.56 -4.05
N LEU A 69 1.89 -6.62 -4.60
CA LEU A 69 1.96 -5.23 -4.19
C LEU A 69 0.65 -4.86 -3.50
N LEU A 70 0.75 -4.65 -2.18
CA LEU A 70 -0.37 -4.39 -1.28
C LEU A 70 -0.32 -2.95 -0.78
N LEU A 71 -1.48 -2.38 -0.48
CA LEU A 71 -1.55 -1.07 0.19
C LEU A 71 -1.13 -1.20 1.66
N ALA A 72 -0.63 -0.11 2.23
CA ALA A 72 -0.38 -0.02 3.66
C ALA A 72 -1.68 -0.18 4.46
N LEU A 73 -1.57 -0.79 5.63
CA LEU A 73 -2.66 -0.92 6.59
C LEU A 73 -2.63 0.25 7.57
N TYR A 74 -3.79 0.81 7.84
CA TYR A 74 -3.96 1.82 8.87
C TYR A 74 -4.07 1.16 10.26
N ASP A 75 -3.24 1.62 11.20
CA ASP A 75 -3.34 1.27 12.62
C ASP A 75 -4.05 2.41 13.38
N PRO A 76 -5.27 2.18 13.90
CA PRO A 76 -6.01 3.21 14.65
C PRO A 76 -5.37 3.55 16.00
N SER A 77 -4.46 2.72 16.53
CA SER A 77 -3.81 2.94 17.82
C SER A 77 -2.69 3.97 17.72
N THR A 78 -1.99 3.99 16.58
CA THR A 78 -0.90 4.92 16.30
C THR A 78 -1.29 6.03 15.33
N LEU A 79 -2.52 5.97 14.78
CA LEU A 79 -3.04 6.86 13.74
C LEU A 79 -2.12 6.92 12.51
N SER A 80 -1.42 5.83 12.20
CA SER A 80 -0.40 5.78 11.15
C SER A 80 -0.60 4.61 10.18
N CYS A 81 -0.02 4.73 9.00
CA CYS A 81 -0.01 3.69 7.97
C CYS A 81 1.29 2.91 7.99
N SER A 82 1.18 1.57 7.90
CA SER A 82 2.33 0.67 7.90
C SER A 82 2.30 -0.28 6.71
N THR A 83 3.44 -0.46 6.07
CA THR A 83 3.69 -1.40 4.96
C THR A 83 4.34 -2.69 5.47
N LEU A 84 4.34 -3.75 4.66
CA LEU A 84 5.02 -5.01 5.01
C LEU A 84 6.56 -4.96 4.80
N VAL A 85 7.07 -3.93 4.09
CA VAL A 85 8.50 -3.68 3.84
C VAL A 85 8.83 -2.20 4.00
#